data_AF-A0A7S0Z9V7-F1
#
_entry.id   AF-A0A7S0Z9V7-F1
#
_cell.length_a   1.000
_cell.length_b   1.000
_cell.length_c   1.000
_cell.angle_alpha   90.00
_cell.angle_beta   90.00
_cell.angle_gamma   90.00
#
_symmetry.space_group_name_H-M   'P 1'
#
loop_
_entity.id
_entity.type
_entity.pdbx_description
1 polymer ?
#
loop_
_entity_poly.entity_id
_entity_poly.type
_entity_poly.pdbx_seq_one_letter_code
_entity_poly.pdbx_strand_id
1 'polypeptide(L)'
;KIIDANAALVEQKRAKKAEKHAKARAAAAAAAATMEAQNMEQLSMSASHSKGASSKVGSRDISVSDFSVPHPRGGDDLLEGTQLSLTHGHRYGLCGRNGCGKSTLLRLLAMKRVPGVPADLRIMYVSQDSSDEFAHSELNPIEVLVKSDTRREYLTAQLAELQNHEDVSVDVSIEKRVREIVDELKAIGAADAHERARKVLRGLQFDPAKMERPVSSLSGGWRARVSLAR
;
A
#
# COMPACT_ATOMS: atom_id res chain seq x y z
N LYS A 1 27.92 1.80 38.47
CA LYS A 1 28.90 2.33 37.48
C LYS A 1 29.39 1.26 36.49
N ILE A 2 30.04 0.15 36.92
CA ILE A 2 30.51 -0.90 35.97
C ILE A 2 29.36 -1.81 35.46
N ILE A 3 28.37 -2.09 36.32
CA ILE A 3 27.22 -2.94 35.98
C ILE A 3 26.32 -2.25 34.92
N ASP A 4 26.13 -0.93 35.03
CA ASP A 4 25.33 -0.13 34.10
C ASP A 4 25.96 -0.04 32.70
N ALA A 5 27.30 0.04 32.63
CA ALA A 5 28.04 0.10 31.37
C ALA A 5 27.95 -1.23 30.58
N ASN A 6 27.93 -2.37 31.27
CA ASN A 6 27.78 -3.68 30.63
C ASN A 6 26.34 -3.92 30.13
N ALA A 7 25.32 -3.42 30.84
CA ALA A 7 23.94 -3.50 30.40
C ALA A 7 23.71 -2.70 29.09
N ALA A 8 24.23 -1.47 29.03
CA ALA A 8 24.15 -0.61 27.84
C ALA A 8 24.83 -1.25 26.60
N LEU A 9 25.95 -1.93 26.80
CA LEU A 9 26.71 -2.57 25.72
C LEU A 9 26.00 -3.84 25.18
N VAL A 10 25.29 -4.57 26.04
CA VAL A 10 24.43 -5.69 25.65
C VAL A 10 23.21 -5.22 24.87
N GLU A 11 22.57 -4.13 25.28
CA GLU A 11 21.45 -3.53 24.53
C GLU A 11 21.89 -3.01 23.16
N GLN A 12 23.04 -2.33 23.05
CA GLN A 12 23.58 -1.91 21.76
C GLN A 12 23.87 -3.10 20.83
N LYS A 13 24.39 -4.21 21.35
CA LYS A 13 24.64 -5.42 20.55
C LYS A 13 23.34 -6.08 20.08
N ARG A 14 22.29 -6.11 20.92
CA ARG A 14 20.96 -6.61 20.56
C ARG A 14 20.30 -5.73 19.51
N ALA A 15 20.35 -4.41 19.66
CA ALA A 15 19.83 -3.44 18.70
C ALA A 15 20.51 -3.59 17.32
N LYS A 16 21.85 -3.62 17.28
CA LYS A 16 22.61 -3.83 16.03
C LYS A 16 22.30 -5.16 15.35
N LYS A 17 22.08 -6.23 16.13
CA LYS A 17 21.71 -7.55 15.58
C LYS A 17 20.29 -7.52 15.02
N ALA A 18 19.34 -6.90 15.72
CA ALA A 18 17.96 -6.73 15.27
C ALA A 18 17.88 -5.91 13.98
N GLU A 19 18.62 -4.79 13.91
CA GLU A 19 18.70 -3.94 12.72
C GLU A 19 19.28 -4.70 11.52
N LYS A 20 20.35 -5.48 11.72
CA LYS A 20 20.95 -6.32 10.66
C LYS A 20 19.95 -7.38 10.15
N HIS A 21 19.21 -8.03 11.04
CA HIS A 21 18.17 -9.00 10.65
C HIS A 21 16.99 -8.32 9.93
N ALA A 22 16.55 -7.16 10.39
CA ALA A 22 15.48 -6.39 9.73
C ALA A 22 15.90 -5.95 8.33
N LYS A 23 17.13 -5.45 8.17
CA LYS A 23 17.67 -5.03 6.87
C LYS A 23 17.84 -6.21 5.90
N ALA A 24 18.33 -7.35 6.38
CA ALA A 24 18.44 -8.57 5.57
C ALA A 24 17.06 -9.11 5.14
N ARG A 25 16.06 -9.06 6.03
CA ARG A 25 14.69 -9.52 5.74
C ARG A 25 13.95 -8.56 4.80
N ALA A 26 14.15 -7.24 4.95
CA ALA A 26 13.63 -6.23 4.03
C ALA A 26 14.24 -6.38 2.63
N ALA A 27 15.56 -6.64 2.54
CA ALA A 27 16.22 -6.91 1.26
C ALA A 27 15.71 -8.21 0.61
N ALA A 28 15.48 -9.27 1.39
CA ALA A 28 14.90 -10.51 0.89
C ALA A 28 13.43 -10.34 0.45
N ALA A 29 12.64 -9.57 1.19
CA ALA A 29 11.26 -9.23 0.82
C ALA A 29 11.21 -8.37 -0.46
N ALA A 30 12.12 -7.40 -0.60
CA ALA A 30 12.25 -6.61 -1.82
C ALA A 30 12.65 -7.49 -3.02
N ALA A 31 13.64 -8.37 -2.86
CA ALA A 31 14.05 -9.31 -3.91
C ALA A 31 12.92 -10.28 -4.31
N ALA A 32 12.18 -10.80 -3.31
CA ALA A 32 11.00 -11.64 -3.56
C ALA A 32 9.89 -10.87 -4.28
N ALA A 33 9.61 -9.63 -3.88
CA ALA A 33 8.66 -8.77 -4.56
C ALA A 33 9.07 -8.46 -6.01
N THR A 34 10.36 -8.25 -6.28
CA THR A 34 10.88 -8.04 -7.63
C THR A 34 10.76 -9.31 -8.49
N MET A 35 11.12 -10.48 -7.94
CA MET A 35 10.97 -11.77 -8.64
C MET A 35 9.49 -12.11 -8.88
N GLU A 36 8.62 -11.85 -7.90
CA GLU A 36 7.18 -12.01 -8.06
C GLU A 36 6.60 -11.05 -9.10
N ALA A 37 7.06 -9.79 -9.12
CA ALA A 37 6.67 -8.83 -10.14
C ALA A 37 7.10 -9.28 -11.54
N GLN A 38 8.34 -9.80 -11.69
CA GLN A 38 8.83 -10.36 -12.95
C GLN A 38 8.03 -11.59 -13.39
N ASN A 39 7.75 -12.53 -12.48
CA ASN A 39 6.90 -13.69 -12.77
C ASN A 39 5.47 -13.25 -13.13
N MET A 40 4.92 -12.23 -12.47
CA MET A 40 3.61 -11.68 -12.77
C MET A 40 3.57 -10.92 -14.09
N GLU A 41 4.67 -10.28 -14.48
CA GLU A 41 4.79 -9.62 -15.77
C GLU A 41 4.81 -10.66 -16.90
N GLN A 42 5.55 -11.77 -16.73
CA GLN A 42 5.49 -12.92 -17.64
C GLN A 42 4.08 -13.55 -17.72
N LEU A 43 3.40 -13.70 -16.58
CA LEU A 43 2.00 -14.14 -16.52
C LEU A 43 1.06 -13.18 -17.27
N SER A 44 1.31 -11.87 -17.17
CA SER A 44 0.47 -10.86 -17.83
C SER A 44 0.64 -10.82 -19.34
N MET A 45 1.87 -11.04 -19.85
CA MET A 45 2.12 -11.09 -21.29
C MET A 45 1.43 -12.30 -21.93
N SER A 46 1.36 -13.42 -21.21
CA SER A 46 0.73 -14.66 -21.68
C SER A 46 -0.80 -14.67 -21.52
N ALA A 47 -1.36 -13.90 -20.58
CA ALA A 47 -2.80 -13.71 -20.39
C ALA A 47 -3.51 -12.90 -21.51
N SER A 48 -2.79 -12.52 -22.58
CA SER A 48 -3.30 -11.68 -23.68
C SER A 48 -4.35 -12.34 -24.58
N HIS A 49 -4.75 -13.58 -24.31
CA HIS A 49 -5.80 -14.27 -25.06
C HIS A 49 -7.15 -14.11 -24.35
N SER A 50 -7.87 -13.01 -24.61
CA SER A 50 -9.28 -12.91 -24.24
C SER A 50 -10.10 -12.47 -25.45
N LYS A 51 -11.24 -13.14 -25.68
CA LYS A 51 -12.26 -12.71 -26.64
C LYS A 51 -13.36 -12.01 -25.85
N GLY A 52 -13.60 -10.72 -26.13
CA GLY A 52 -14.78 -10.01 -25.61
C GLY A 52 -14.55 -9.10 -24.40
N ALA A 53 -13.31 -8.77 -24.05
CA ALA A 53 -13.04 -7.73 -23.06
C ALA A 53 -13.46 -6.35 -23.60
N SER A 54 -14.53 -5.77 -23.06
CA SER A 54 -14.93 -4.39 -23.35
C SER A 54 -15.01 -3.59 -22.05
N SER A 55 -14.15 -2.59 -21.89
CA SER A 55 -14.35 -1.55 -20.88
C SER A 55 -15.05 -0.36 -21.54
N LYS A 56 -16.22 0.03 -21.03
CA LYS A 56 -16.83 1.29 -21.45
C LYS A 56 -16.09 2.42 -20.72
N VAL A 57 -15.73 3.48 -21.44
CA VAL A 57 -15.09 4.65 -20.84
C VAL A 57 -16.01 5.22 -19.76
N GLY A 58 -15.52 5.30 -18.52
CA GLY A 58 -16.26 5.76 -17.34
C GLY A 58 -17.13 4.72 -16.64
N SER A 59 -17.22 3.48 -17.14
CA SER A 59 -17.87 2.40 -16.38
C SER A 59 -16.97 1.91 -15.25
N ARG A 60 -17.55 1.65 -14.08
CA ARG A 60 -16.85 1.06 -12.93
C ARG A 60 -17.02 -0.47 -12.86
N ASP A 61 -17.62 -1.05 -13.90
CA ASP A 61 -17.89 -2.48 -14.01
C ASP A 61 -16.70 -3.16 -14.70
N ILE A 62 -16.42 -4.40 -14.31
CA ILE A 62 -15.41 -5.26 -14.92
C ILE A 62 -16.14 -6.45 -15.51
N SER A 63 -16.06 -6.64 -16.83
CA SER A 63 -16.65 -7.78 -17.51
C SER A 63 -15.65 -8.35 -18.51
N VAL A 64 -15.31 -9.62 -18.32
CA VAL A 64 -14.42 -10.36 -19.21
C VAL A 64 -14.92 -11.80 -19.37
N SER A 65 -14.95 -12.25 -20.61
CA SER A 65 -15.20 -13.64 -21.01
C SER A 65 -13.91 -14.28 -21.49
N ASP A 66 -13.82 -15.60 -21.30
CA ASP A 66 -12.76 -16.45 -21.84
C ASP A 66 -11.35 -15.92 -21.55
N PHE A 67 -11.06 -15.54 -20.30
CA PHE A 67 -9.68 -15.23 -19.90
C PHE A 67 -9.01 -16.44 -19.27
N SER A 68 -7.77 -16.68 -19.69
CA SER A 68 -6.91 -17.73 -19.12
C SER A 68 -5.69 -17.10 -18.45
N VAL A 69 -5.24 -17.71 -17.36
CA VAL A 69 -4.03 -17.34 -16.62
C VAL A 69 -3.17 -18.58 -16.53
N PRO A 70 -1.99 -18.61 -17.16
CA PRO A 70 -1.12 -19.76 -17.08
C PRO A 70 -0.53 -19.92 -15.68
N HIS A 71 -0.03 -21.10 -15.38
CA HIS A 71 0.59 -21.35 -14.07
C HIS A 71 2.03 -20.79 -14.01
N PRO A 72 2.40 -19.99 -13.00
CA PRO A 72 3.72 -19.33 -12.94
C PRO A 72 4.92 -20.28 -12.87
N ARG A 73 4.71 -21.54 -12.49
CA ARG A 73 5.77 -22.56 -12.39
C ARG A 73 5.72 -23.59 -13.53
N GLY A 74 4.95 -23.31 -14.59
CA GLY A 74 4.60 -24.28 -15.62
C GLY A 74 3.55 -25.29 -15.14
N GLY A 75 3.05 -26.10 -16.08
CA GLY A 75 1.95 -27.06 -15.88
C GLY A 75 0.64 -26.57 -16.49
N ASP A 76 -0.48 -27.16 -16.03
CA ASP A 76 -1.83 -26.76 -16.43
C ASP A 76 -2.12 -25.31 -16.04
N ASP A 77 -2.94 -24.62 -16.82
CA ASP A 77 -3.31 -23.23 -16.57
C ASP A 77 -3.96 -23.07 -15.19
N LEU A 78 -3.60 -21.99 -14.49
CA LEU A 78 -4.16 -21.67 -13.18
C LEU A 78 -5.65 -21.30 -13.29
N LEU A 79 -6.02 -20.63 -14.38
CA LEU A 79 -7.38 -20.30 -14.77
C LEU A 79 -7.49 -20.57 -16.28
N GLU A 80 -8.51 -21.29 -16.71
CA GLU A 80 -8.74 -21.60 -18.12
C GLU A 80 -10.17 -21.20 -18.48
N GLY A 81 -10.34 -20.45 -19.58
CA GLY A 81 -11.68 -20.09 -20.10
C GLY A 81 -12.58 -19.41 -19.06
N THR A 82 -12.00 -18.63 -18.15
CA THR A 82 -12.74 -18.10 -17.00
C THR A 82 -13.57 -16.89 -17.42
N GLN A 83 -14.76 -16.76 -16.83
CA GLN A 83 -15.61 -15.58 -16.97
C GLN A 83 -15.65 -14.83 -15.65
N LEU A 84 -15.41 -13.51 -15.69
CA LEU A 84 -15.47 -12.63 -14.52
C LEU A 84 -16.36 -11.43 -14.83
N SER A 85 -17.40 -11.25 -14.00
CA SER A 85 -18.30 -10.10 -14.06
C SER A 85 -18.43 -9.48 -12.66
N LEU A 86 -17.90 -8.27 -12.48
CA LEU A 86 -17.97 -7.49 -11.27
C LEU A 86 -18.70 -6.18 -11.56
N THR A 87 -19.87 -6.01 -10.98
CA THR A 87 -20.69 -4.80 -11.13
C THR A 87 -20.48 -3.88 -9.94
N HIS A 88 -20.40 -2.57 -10.20
CA HIS A 88 -20.23 -1.56 -9.19
C HIS A 88 -21.34 -1.61 -8.13
N GLY A 89 -20.97 -1.47 -6.85
CA GLY A 89 -21.89 -1.47 -5.71
C GLY A 89 -22.16 -2.85 -5.10
N HIS A 90 -21.77 -3.93 -5.77
CA HIS A 90 -21.93 -5.28 -5.25
C HIS A 90 -20.75 -5.71 -4.36
N ARG A 91 -21.02 -6.66 -3.45
CA ARG A 91 -20.01 -7.30 -2.58
C ARG A 91 -19.85 -8.76 -3.02
N TYR A 92 -18.64 -9.15 -3.39
CA TYR A 92 -18.32 -10.48 -3.88
C TYR A 92 -17.41 -11.23 -2.90
N GLY A 93 -17.66 -12.53 -2.72
CA GLY A 93 -16.79 -13.44 -1.99
C GLY A 93 -16.13 -14.43 -2.93
N LEU A 94 -14.80 -14.54 -2.90
CA LEU A 94 -14.04 -15.49 -3.70
C LEU A 94 -13.69 -16.73 -2.86
N CYS A 95 -14.35 -17.85 -3.15
CA CYS A 95 -14.20 -19.12 -2.43
C CYS A 95 -13.52 -20.19 -3.30
N GLY A 96 -12.77 -21.09 -2.67
CA GLY A 96 -12.11 -22.20 -3.37
C GLY A 96 -10.99 -22.83 -2.54
N ARG A 97 -10.49 -24.00 -2.95
CA ARG A 97 -9.41 -24.72 -2.25
C ARG A 97 -8.11 -23.91 -2.20
N ASN A 98 -7.27 -24.13 -1.19
CA ASN A 98 -5.94 -23.52 -1.16
C ASN A 98 -5.14 -23.95 -2.39
N GLY A 99 -4.42 -23.01 -3.00
CA GLY A 99 -3.67 -23.25 -4.23
C GLY A 99 -4.46 -23.06 -5.54
N CYS A 100 -5.78 -22.85 -5.53
CA CYS A 100 -6.56 -22.65 -6.76
C CYS A 100 -6.44 -21.24 -7.39
N GLY A 101 -5.39 -20.49 -7.07
CA GLY A 101 -5.11 -19.20 -7.70
C GLY A 101 -5.87 -17.97 -7.18
N LYS A 102 -6.66 -18.06 -6.11
CA LYS A 102 -7.41 -16.90 -5.55
C LYS A 102 -6.54 -15.66 -5.33
N SER A 103 -5.45 -15.81 -4.60
CA SER A 103 -4.53 -14.69 -4.32
C SER A 103 -3.83 -14.20 -5.59
N THR A 104 -3.65 -15.06 -6.60
CA THR A 104 -3.10 -14.67 -7.91
C THR A 104 -4.11 -13.84 -8.71
N LEU A 105 -5.38 -14.27 -8.77
CA LEU A 105 -6.45 -13.51 -9.43
C LEU A 105 -6.62 -12.12 -8.81
N LEU A 106 -6.66 -12.02 -7.48
CA LEU A 106 -6.76 -10.73 -6.78
C LEU A 106 -5.56 -9.82 -7.08
N ARG A 107 -4.34 -10.37 -7.18
CA ARG A 107 -3.15 -9.62 -7.57
C ARG A 107 -3.20 -9.16 -9.03
N LEU A 108 -3.64 -10.01 -9.96
CA LEU A 108 -3.82 -9.65 -11.37
C LEU A 108 -4.84 -8.51 -11.53
N LEU A 109 -5.94 -8.55 -10.78
CA LEU A 109 -6.92 -7.47 -10.73
C LEU A 109 -6.29 -6.18 -10.20
N ALA A 110 -5.55 -6.24 -9.10
CA ALA A 110 -4.86 -5.10 -8.51
C ALA A 110 -3.89 -4.41 -9.47
N MET A 111 -3.16 -5.22 -10.24
CA MET A 111 -2.21 -4.77 -11.27
C MET A 111 -2.90 -4.37 -12.59
N LYS A 112 -4.23 -4.43 -12.67
CA LYS A 112 -5.02 -4.19 -13.89
C LYS A 112 -4.56 -5.05 -15.08
N ARG A 113 -4.10 -6.26 -14.81
CA ARG A 113 -3.66 -7.23 -15.84
C ARG A 113 -4.77 -8.16 -16.30
N VAL A 114 -5.92 -8.15 -15.62
CA VAL A 114 -7.12 -8.82 -16.11
C VAL A 114 -7.71 -7.98 -17.25
N PRO A 115 -7.99 -8.57 -18.43
CA PRO A 115 -8.63 -7.85 -19.52
C PRO A 115 -9.99 -7.28 -19.10
N GLY A 116 -10.38 -6.13 -19.68
CA GLY A 116 -11.67 -5.49 -19.39
C GLY A 116 -11.69 -4.64 -18.11
N VAL A 117 -10.59 -4.56 -17.35
CA VAL A 117 -10.45 -3.60 -16.25
C VAL A 117 -10.29 -2.18 -16.82
N PRO A 118 -11.16 -1.21 -16.45
CA PRO A 118 -11.03 0.18 -16.90
C PRO A 118 -9.74 0.85 -16.41
N ALA A 119 -9.11 1.65 -17.27
CA ALA A 119 -7.83 2.31 -16.96
C ALA A 119 -7.95 3.34 -15.82
N ASP A 120 -9.08 4.01 -15.71
CA ASP A 120 -9.43 5.01 -14.70
C ASP A 120 -9.92 4.40 -13.38
N LEU A 121 -10.28 3.11 -13.36
CA LEU A 121 -10.74 2.44 -12.14
C LEU A 121 -9.61 2.31 -11.12
N ARG A 122 -9.79 2.84 -9.91
CA ARG A 122 -8.83 2.67 -8.82
C ARG A 122 -9.10 1.37 -8.09
N ILE A 123 -8.13 0.45 -8.11
CA ILE A 123 -8.20 -0.83 -7.40
C ILE A 123 -7.17 -0.78 -6.27
N MET A 124 -7.62 -1.06 -5.04
CA MET A 124 -6.77 -1.15 -3.86
C MET A 124 -6.68 -2.61 -3.43
N TYR A 125 -5.45 -3.11 -3.28
CA TYR A 125 -5.17 -4.48 -2.87
C TYR A 125 -4.45 -4.48 -1.52
N VAL A 126 -4.97 -5.27 -0.60
CA VAL A 126 -4.38 -5.45 0.73
C VAL A 126 -3.77 -6.85 0.78
N SER A 127 -2.43 -6.90 0.88
CA SER A 127 -1.69 -8.15 0.96
C SER A 127 -1.90 -8.84 2.31
N GLN A 128 -1.86 -10.17 2.30
CA GLN A 128 -1.99 -11.01 3.50
C GLN A 128 -0.82 -10.80 4.50
N ASP A 129 0.38 -10.46 4.02
CA ASP A 129 1.60 -10.35 4.85
C ASP A 129 1.92 -8.92 5.32
N SER A 130 0.99 -7.99 5.16
CA SER A 130 1.20 -6.57 5.49
C SER A 130 1.49 -6.28 6.96
N SER A 131 1.33 -7.26 7.87
CA SER A 131 1.63 -7.10 9.30
C SER A 131 3.11 -6.92 9.62
N ASP A 132 4.01 -7.36 8.74
CA ASP A 132 5.46 -7.27 8.95
C ASP A 132 6.03 -5.90 8.54
N GLU A 133 5.36 -5.16 7.64
CA GLU A 133 5.77 -3.80 7.23
C GLU A 133 5.91 -2.86 8.42
N PHE A 134 5.02 -3.00 9.41
CA PHE A 134 4.97 -2.12 10.58
C PHE A 134 5.59 -2.72 11.85
N ALA A 135 6.27 -3.87 11.73
CA ALA A 135 6.80 -4.57 12.91
C ALA A 135 7.82 -3.74 13.71
N HIS A 136 8.49 -2.80 13.04
CA HIS A 136 9.49 -1.90 13.62
C HIS A 136 9.10 -0.42 13.48
N SER A 137 7.83 -0.13 13.22
CA SER A 137 7.39 1.24 13.09
C SER A 137 7.14 1.85 14.47
N GLU A 138 7.92 2.87 14.80
CA GLU A 138 7.75 3.68 16.02
C GLU A 138 6.62 4.71 15.90
N LEU A 139 6.10 4.91 14.68
CA LEU A 139 4.98 5.81 14.45
C LEU A 139 3.71 5.25 15.10
N ASN A 140 2.83 6.14 15.54
CA ASN A 140 1.50 5.74 15.96
C ASN A 140 0.57 5.50 14.74
N PRO A 141 -0.53 4.74 14.89
CA PRO A 141 -1.46 4.48 13.79
C PRO A 141 -1.96 5.73 13.04
N ILE A 142 -2.17 6.85 13.75
CA ILE A 142 -2.65 8.09 13.14
C ILE A 142 -1.58 8.64 12.19
N GLU A 143 -0.33 8.71 12.64
CA GLU A 143 0.80 9.19 11.85
C GLU A 143 1.08 8.30 10.65
N VAL A 144 0.92 6.99 10.79
CA VAL A 144 1.05 6.06 9.65
C VAL A 144 0.06 6.41 8.54
N LEU A 145 -1.20 6.69 8.89
CA LEU A 145 -2.25 7.05 7.92
C LEU A 145 -2.03 8.45 7.33
N VAL A 146 -1.57 9.39 8.15
CA VAL A 146 -1.31 10.76 7.68
C VAL A 146 -0.10 10.81 6.74
N LYS A 147 0.92 9.98 6.97
CA LYS A 147 2.09 9.82 6.09
C LYS A 147 1.82 8.98 4.85
N SER A 148 0.78 8.15 4.83
CA SER A 148 0.43 7.38 3.61
C SER A 148 -0.21 8.24 2.53
N ASP A 149 -0.69 9.44 2.87
CA ASP A 149 -1.09 10.45 1.90
C ASP A 149 0.14 11.03 1.18
N THR A 150 0.57 10.33 0.14
CA THR A 150 1.76 10.66 -0.67
C THR A 150 1.67 12.05 -1.30
N ARG A 151 0.47 12.50 -1.68
CA ARG A 151 0.29 13.84 -2.26
C ARG A 151 0.46 14.92 -1.21
N ARG A 152 -0.15 14.76 -0.03
CA ARG A 152 0.05 15.68 1.11
C ARG A 152 1.53 15.73 1.51
N GLU A 153 2.19 14.59 1.63
CA GLU A 153 3.60 14.51 2.02
C GLU A 153 4.51 15.22 1.00
N TYR A 154 4.28 14.99 -0.30
CA TYR A 154 5.01 15.64 -1.38
C TYR A 154 4.85 17.17 -1.40
N LEU A 155 3.61 17.66 -1.21
CA LEU A 155 3.35 19.10 -1.16
C LEU A 155 3.93 19.75 0.11
N THR A 156 3.85 19.06 1.25
CA THR A 156 4.42 19.55 2.52
C THR A 156 5.95 19.63 2.44
N ALA A 157 6.60 18.63 1.82
CA ALA A 157 8.05 18.63 1.63
C ALA A 157 8.50 19.77 0.71
N GLN A 158 7.83 19.98 -0.44
CA GLN A 158 8.12 21.11 -1.33
C GLN A 158 7.91 22.46 -0.64
N LEU A 159 6.85 22.60 0.16
CA LEU A 159 6.61 23.83 0.89
C LEU A 159 7.74 24.13 1.88
N ALA A 160 8.22 23.11 2.62
CA ALA A 160 9.34 23.26 3.53
C ALA A 160 10.65 23.61 2.81
N GLU A 161 10.91 22.99 1.66
CA GLU A 161 12.08 23.27 0.83
C GLU A 161 12.05 24.72 0.32
N LEU A 162 10.91 25.16 -0.23
CA LEU A 162 10.75 26.54 -0.70
C LEU A 162 10.86 27.54 0.44
N GLN A 163 10.28 27.28 1.62
CA GLN A 163 10.37 28.19 2.77
C GLN A 163 11.78 28.32 3.35
N ASN A 164 12.64 27.31 3.18
CA ASN A 164 14.02 27.34 3.66
C ASN A 164 14.98 28.10 2.73
N HIS A 165 14.56 28.46 1.52
CA HIS A 165 15.36 29.34 0.67
C HIS A 165 15.37 30.77 1.26
N GLU A 166 16.57 31.31 1.55
CA GLU A 166 16.74 32.63 2.16
C GLU A 166 16.14 33.78 1.30
N ASP A 167 15.95 33.56 0.00
CA ASP A 167 15.45 34.54 -0.98
C ASP A 167 13.92 34.54 -1.18
N VAL A 168 13.14 33.77 -0.41
CA VAL A 168 11.66 33.69 -0.54
C VAL A 168 10.99 35.07 -0.48
N SER A 169 11.59 36.01 0.25
CA SER A 169 11.06 37.38 0.41
C SER A 169 11.36 38.33 -0.76
N VAL A 170 12.21 37.92 -1.72
CA VAL A 170 12.66 38.77 -2.84
C VAL A 170 12.12 38.26 -4.18
N ASP A 171 11.82 36.97 -4.29
CA ASP A 171 11.36 36.36 -5.54
C ASP A 171 9.84 36.16 -5.59
N VAL A 172 9.16 37.02 -6.37
CA VAL A 172 7.71 36.97 -6.63
C VAL A 172 7.26 35.62 -7.23
N SER A 173 8.15 34.92 -7.94
CA SER A 173 7.83 33.60 -8.51
C SER A 173 7.72 32.51 -7.44
N ILE A 174 8.59 32.55 -6.42
CA ILE A 174 8.58 31.62 -5.28
C ILE A 174 7.34 31.85 -4.43
N GLU A 175 6.99 33.11 -4.14
CA GLU A 175 5.76 33.42 -3.40
C GLU A 175 4.50 32.90 -4.10
N LYS A 176 4.43 33.05 -5.42
CA LYS A 176 3.31 32.51 -6.21
C LYS A 176 3.23 30.99 -6.07
N ARG A 177 4.37 30.30 -6.18
CA ARG A 177 4.43 28.84 -6.06
C ARG A 177 4.03 28.35 -4.66
N VAL A 178 4.46 29.05 -3.61
CA VAL A 178 4.07 28.76 -2.22
C VAL A 178 2.55 28.89 -2.05
N ARG A 179 1.94 29.96 -2.59
CA ARG A 179 0.47 30.13 -2.54
C ARG A 179 -0.26 29.00 -3.25
N GLU A 180 0.18 28.62 -4.45
CA GLU A 180 -0.39 27.48 -5.20
C GLU A 180 -0.34 26.19 -4.37
N ILE A 181 0.81 25.87 -3.76
CA ILE A 181 0.96 24.66 -2.93
C ILE A 181 0.05 24.72 -1.70
N VAL A 182 -0.07 25.87 -1.04
CA VAL A 182 -0.97 26.05 0.11
C VAL A 182 -2.43 25.85 -0.29
N ASP A 183 -2.84 26.38 -1.45
CA ASP A 183 -4.19 26.21 -1.96
C ASP A 183 -4.47 24.76 -2.36
N GLU A 184 -3.49 24.06 -2.96
CA GLU A 184 -3.57 22.61 -3.21
C GLU A 184 -3.70 21.81 -1.90
N LEU A 185 -2.91 22.14 -0.87
CA LEU A 185 -3.00 21.49 0.45
C LEU A 185 -4.37 21.70 1.10
N LYS A 186 -4.96 22.89 0.96
CA LYS A 186 -6.34 23.16 1.40
C LYS A 186 -7.35 22.35 0.60
N ALA A 187 -7.20 22.29 -0.73
CA ALA A 187 -8.12 21.57 -1.61
C ALA A 187 -8.18 20.07 -1.31
N ILE A 188 -7.05 19.45 -0.93
CA ILE A 188 -7.01 18.04 -0.52
C ILE A 188 -7.43 17.79 0.95
N GLY A 189 -7.78 18.85 1.69
CA GLY A 189 -8.15 18.74 3.11
C GLY A 189 -7.00 18.25 3.98
N ALA A 190 -5.80 18.82 3.79
CA ALA A 190 -4.61 18.45 4.56
C ALA A 190 -4.74 18.76 6.06
N ALA A 191 -5.45 19.84 6.43
CA ALA A 191 -5.68 20.22 7.83
C ALA A 191 -6.48 19.15 8.60
N ASP A 192 -7.47 18.56 7.94
CA ASP A 192 -8.37 17.58 8.56
C ASP A 192 -7.82 16.14 8.52
N ALA A 193 -6.60 15.94 8.00
CA ALA A 193 -6.02 14.62 7.78
C ALA A 193 -5.96 13.78 9.08
N HIS A 194 -5.58 14.40 10.20
CA HIS A 194 -5.53 13.72 11.50
C HIS A 194 -6.92 13.29 12.00
N GLU A 195 -7.95 14.12 11.80
CA GLU A 195 -9.31 13.79 12.21
C GLU A 195 -9.91 12.69 11.34
N ARG A 196 -9.66 12.75 10.03
CA ARG A 196 -10.02 11.69 9.08
C ARG A 196 -9.37 10.37 9.46
N ALA A 197 -8.06 10.37 9.76
CA ALA A 197 -7.34 9.18 10.22
C ALA A 197 -7.96 8.61 11.50
N ARG A 198 -8.25 9.44 12.51
CA ARG A 198 -8.94 9.01 13.74
C ARG A 198 -10.33 8.42 13.46
N LYS A 199 -11.08 8.97 12.51
CA LYS A 199 -12.41 8.46 12.14
C LYS A 199 -12.32 7.07 11.50
N VAL A 200 -11.37 6.87 10.58
CA VAL A 200 -11.11 5.56 9.95
C VAL A 200 -10.70 4.52 11.00
N LEU A 201 -9.74 4.86 11.86
CA LEU A 201 -9.26 3.96 12.92
C LEU A 201 -10.36 3.60 13.92
N ARG A 202 -11.25 4.54 14.28
CA ARG A 202 -12.44 4.24 15.11
C ARG A 202 -13.37 3.24 14.41
N GLY A 203 -13.57 3.39 13.10
CA GLY A 203 -14.33 2.42 12.29
C GLY A 203 -13.73 1.01 12.30
N LEU A 204 -12.41 0.89 12.44
CA LEU A 204 -11.68 -0.38 12.59
C LEU A 204 -11.53 -0.84 14.06
N GLN A 205 -12.28 -0.21 14.97
CA GLN A 205 -12.36 -0.52 16.41
C GLN A 205 -11.08 -0.21 17.20
N PHE A 206 -10.24 0.72 16.75
CA PHE A 206 -9.15 1.23 17.58
C PHE A 206 -9.72 2.12 18.69
N ASP A 207 -9.32 1.86 19.93
CA ASP A 207 -9.54 2.77 21.06
C ASP A 207 -8.49 3.90 21.07
N PRO A 208 -8.76 5.04 21.75
CA PRO A 208 -7.84 6.17 21.79
C PRO A 208 -6.44 5.81 22.29
N ALA A 209 -6.33 4.94 23.30
CA ALA A 209 -5.05 4.54 23.86
C ALA A 209 -4.21 3.73 22.86
N LYS A 210 -4.83 2.89 22.03
CA LYS A 210 -4.13 2.19 20.93
C LYS A 210 -3.74 3.11 19.78
N MET A 211 -4.48 4.18 19.52
CA MET A 211 -4.16 5.13 18.45
C MET A 211 -2.92 5.97 18.72
N GLU A 212 -2.54 6.13 19.99
CA GLU A 212 -1.38 6.93 20.41
C GLU A 212 -0.12 6.09 20.62
N ARG A 213 -0.26 4.75 20.69
CA ARG A 213 0.87 3.84 20.88
C ARG A 213 1.60 3.55 19.57
N PRO A 214 2.91 3.28 19.62
CA PRO A 214 3.68 2.83 18.45
C PRO A 214 3.09 1.57 17.81
N VAL A 215 3.04 1.50 16.48
CA VAL A 215 2.51 0.33 15.77
C VAL A 215 3.33 -0.94 16.03
N SER A 216 4.63 -0.80 16.32
CA SER A 216 5.50 -1.90 16.77
C SER A 216 5.00 -2.61 18.02
N SER A 217 4.31 -1.90 18.93
CA SER A 217 3.76 -2.46 20.18
C SER A 217 2.43 -3.19 19.99
N LEU A 218 1.80 -3.08 18.82
CA LEU A 218 0.52 -3.71 18.52
C LEU A 218 0.71 -5.17 18.08
N SER A 219 -0.30 -6.02 18.34
CA SER A 219 -0.30 -7.40 17.85
C SER A 219 -0.36 -7.44 16.32
N GLY A 220 0.09 -8.54 15.70
CA GLY A 220 0.09 -8.69 14.23
C GLY A 220 -1.27 -8.44 13.58
N GLY A 221 -2.37 -8.85 14.23
CA GLY A 221 -3.73 -8.58 13.76
C GLY A 221 -4.10 -7.09 13.78
N TRP A 222 -3.65 -6.35 14.79
CA TRP A 222 -3.82 -4.90 14.84
C TRP A 222 -2.94 -4.19 13.79
N ARG A 223 -1.71 -4.67 13.56
CA ARG A 223 -0.85 -4.15 12.49
C ARG A 223 -1.47 -4.37 11.10
N ALA A 224 -2.11 -5.51 10.88
CA ALA A 224 -2.88 -5.76 9.65
C ALA A 224 -4.07 -4.79 9.52
N ARG A 225 -4.76 -4.45 10.62
CA ARG A 225 -5.81 -3.42 10.59
C ARG A 225 -5.25 -2.02 10.29
N VAL A 226 -4.07 -1.66 10.80
CA VAL A 226 -3.40 -0.40 10.40
C VAL A 226 -3.09 -0.40 8.90
N SER A 227 -2.58 -1.52 8.36
CA SER A 227 -2.34 -1.65 6.92
C SER A 227 -3.61 -1.51 6.09
N LEU A 228 -4.73 -2.10 6.54
CA LEU A 228 -6.02 -1.98 5.88
C LEU A 228 -6.57 -0.54 5.90
N ALA A 229 -6.21 0.25 6.91
CA ALA A 229 -6.64 1.63 7.06
C ALA A 229 -5.82 2.62 6.21
N ARG A 230 -4.67 2.19 5.68
CA ARG A 230 -3.75 2.97 4.86
C ARG A 230 -4.31 3.25 3.47
#